data_AF-A0A0S4TH10-F1
#
_entry.id   AF-A0A0S4TH10-F1
#
_cell.length_a   1.000
_cell.length_b   1.000
_cell.length_c   1.000
_cell.angle_alpha   90.00
_cell.angle_beta   90.00
_cell.angle_gamma   90.00
#
_symmetry.space_group_name_H-M   'P 1'
#
loop_
_entity.id
_entity.type
_entity.pdbx_description
1 polymer ?
#
loop_
_entity_poly.entity_id
_entity_poly.type
_entity_poly.pdbx_seq_one_letter_code
_entity_poly.pdbx_strand_id
1 'polypeptide(L)'
;MEEISNLAKKLRDCTMSDENEVRHLNSGINSLLKEKYKWECRIVELGGPNYRSRHGQYIESLGGISMPNSSLKIFGVAISLPEYKELLNSDDKTEISSKIVSKPPEVTVCDAYYEEINKKEEDRIKTLEREKEIEFKKKKRFLEKEISVEYLLKLIDDKKKEIEQFN
;
A
#
# COMPACT_ATOMS: atom_id res chain seq x y z
N MET A 1 -11.13 4.56 -11.86
CA MET A 1 -10.57 5.52 -12.84
C MET A 1 -10.91 6.96 -12.47
N GLU A 2 -12.16 7.24 -12.12
CA GLU A 2 -12.60 8.57 -11.67
C GLU A 2 -11.83 9.04 -10.42
N GLU A 3 -11.59 8.14 -9.47
CA GLU A 3 -10.79 8.45 -8.26
C GLU A 3 -9.36 8.92 -8.58
N ILE A 4 -8.68 8.26 -9.53
CA ILE A 4 -7.33 8.68 -9.98
C ILE A 4 -7.40 10.08 -10.57
N SER A 5 -8.42 10.36 -11.39
CA SER A 5 -8.61 11.69 -11.98
C SER A 5 -8.89 12.76 -10.92
N ASN A 6 -9.72 12.45 -9.92
CA ASN A 6 -10.06 13.37 -8.84
C ASN A 6 -8.85 13.66 -7.94
N LEU A 7 -8.05 12.64 -7.60
CA LEU A 7 -6.82 12.82 -6.83
C LEU A 7 -5.76 13.60 -7.61
N ALA A 8 -5.60 13.32 -8.90
CA ALA A 8 -4.69 14.07 -9.77
C ALA A 8 -5.11 15.54 -9.92
N LYS A 9 -6.42 15.81 -10.08
CA LYS A 9 -6.98 17.17 -10.06
C LYS A 9 -6.68 17.85 -8.72
N LYS A 10 -6.95 17.18 -7.60
CA LYS A 10 -6.61 17.70 -6.27
C LYS A 10 -5.12 18.05 -6.17
N LEU A 11 -4.23 17.17 -6.64
CA LEU A 11 -2.79 17.44 -6.62
C LEU A 11 -2.37 18.63 -7.50
N ARG A 12 -3.11 18.91 -8.58
CA ARG A 12 -2.86 20.04 -9.48
C ARG A 12 -3.40 21.36 -8.95
N ASP A 13 -4.62 21.34 -8.42
CA ASP A 13 -5.33 22.53 -7.98
C ASP A 13 -4.80 23.04 -6.64
N CYS A 14 -4.19 22.15 -5.86
CA CYS A 14 -3.79 22.50 -4.52
C CYS A 14 -2.39 23.15 -4.49
N THR A 15 -2.36 24.42 -4.13
CA THR A 15 -1.20 25.09 -3.52
C THR A 15 -1.00 24.59 -2.08
N MET A 16 -0.83 23.27 -1.89
CA MET A 16 -0.73 22.70 -0.55
C MET A 16 0.54 23.18 0.14
N SER A 17 0.37 23.86 1.29
CA SER A 17 1.46 24.23 2.19
C SER A 17 2.12 23.01 2.84
N ASP A 18 1.39 21.88 2.96
CA ASP A 18 1.83 20.70 3.68
C ASP A 18 2.39 19.62 2.74
N GLU A 19 3.70 19.48 2.76
CA GLU A 19 4.49 18.51 1.98
C GLU A 19 4.03 17.05 2.20
N ASN A 20 3.57 16.73 3.42
CA ASN A 20 3.14 15.38 3.79
C ASN A 20 1.83 14.96 3.11
N GLU A 21 0.90 15.90 2.89
CA GLU A 21 -0.34 15.59 2.19
C GLU A 21 -0.06 15.28 0.72
N VAL A 22 0.84 16.05 0.08
CA VAL A 22 1.30 15.81 -1.29
C VAL A 22 1.90 14.42 -1.44
N ARG A 23 2.74 13.98 -0.49
CA ARG A 23 3.29 12.61 -0.46
C ARG A 23 2.22 11.55 -0.34
N HIS A 24 1.24 11.76 0.56
CA HIS A 24 0.15 10.81 0.77
C HIS A 24 -0.71 10.66 -0.49
N LEU A 25 -1.09 11.78 -1.12
CA LEU A 25 -1.85 11.79 -2.36
C LEU A 25 -1.08 11.12 -3.50
N ASN A 26 0.22 11.42 -3.67
CA ASN A 26 1.06 10.79 -4.68
C ASN A 26 1.17 9.27 -4.46
N SER A 27 1.31 8.84 -3.20
CA SER A 27 1.34 7.42 -2.84
C SER A 27 -0.01 6.74 -3.10
N GLY A 28 -1.13 7.43 -2.84
CA GLY A 28 -2.48 6.97 -3.14
C GLY A 28 -2.70 6.77 -4.63
N ILE A 29 -2.31 7.75 -5.47
CA ILE A 29 -2.38 7.65 -6.93
C ILE A 29 -1.53 6.48 -7.44
N ASN A 30 -0.30 6.32 -6.95
CA ASN A 30 0.57 5.21 -7.34
C ASN A 30 -0.01 3.85 -6.95
N SER A 31 -0.67 3.74 -5.81
CA SER A 31 -1.34 2.51 -5.37
C SER A 31 -2.50 2.14 -6.30
N LEU A 32 -3.35 3.11 -6.65
CA LEU A 32 -4.45 2.91 -7.59
C LEU A 32 -3.97 2.55 -9.00
N LEU A 33 -2.86 3.14 -9.46
CA LEU A 33 -2.27 2.79 -10.76
C LEU A 33 -1.71 1.36 -10.79
N LYS A 34 -1.12 0.90 -9.69
CA LYS A 34 -0.69 -0.50 -9.56
C LYS A 34 -1.87 -1.45 -9.60
N GLU A 35 -2.94 -1.15 -8.88
CA GLU A 35 -4.16 -1.96 -8.90
C GLU A 35 -4.79 -1.98 -10.29
N LYS A 36 -4.90 -0.82 -10.95
CA LYS A 36 -5.36 -0.75 -12.34
C LYS A 36 -4.51 -1.64 -13.25
N TYR A 37 -3.19 -1.60 -13.12
CA TYR A 37 -2.29 -2.44 -13.91
C TYR A 37 -2.51 -3.94 -13.63
N LYS A 38 -2.70 -4.34 -12.36
CA LYS A 38 -3.06 -5.72 -11.97
C LYS A 38 -4.34 -6.17 -12.69
N TRP A 39 -5.36 -5.32 -12.72
CA TRP A 39 -6.61 -5.64 -13.43
C TRP A 39 -6.44 -5.68 -14.95
N GLU A 40 -5.65 -4.78 -15.54
CA GLU A 40 -5.37 -4.78 -16.98
C GLU A 40 -4.62 -6.03 -17.45
N CYS A 41 -3.62 -6.49 -16.70
CA CYS A 41 -2.95 -7.78 -16.98
C CYS A 41 -3.96 -8.94 -16.86
N ARG A 42 -4.80 -8.97 -15.81
CA ARG A 42 -5.81 -10.02 -15.63
C ARG A 42 -6.84 -10.07 -16.75
N ILE A 43 -7.25 -8.92 -17.28
CA ILE A 43 -8.16 -8.85 -18.44
C ILE A 43 -7.52 -9.52 -19.66
N VAL A 44 -6.23 -9.28 -19.91
CA VAL A 44 -5.50 -9.88 -21.03
C VAL A 44 -5.35 -11.40 -20.85
N GLU A 45 -5.03 -11.87 -19.64
CA GLU A 45 -4.95 -13.31 -19.33
C GLU A 45 -6.28 -14.04 -19.59
N LEU A 46 -7.40 -13.38 -19.31
CA LEU A 46 -8.73 -13.91 -19.57
C LEU A 46 -9.14 -13.82 -21.06
N GLY A 47 -8.22 -13.40 -21.95
CA GLY A 47 -8.48 -13.25 -23.38
C GLY A 47 -9.19 -11.94 -23.75
N GLY A 48 -9.21 -10.96 -22.85
CA GLY A 48 -9.82 -9.65 -23.05
C GLY A 48 -8.93 -8.63 -23.76
N PRO A 49 -9.46 -7.42 -24.04
CA PRO A 49 -8.73 -6.36 -24.74
C PRO A 49 -7.58 -5.77 -23.91
N ASN A 50 -6.50 -5.37 -24.59
CA ASN A 50 -5.32 -4.78 -23.96
C ASN A 50 -5.46 -3.25 -23.78
N TYR A 51 -5.72 -2.81 -22.55
CA TYR A 51 -5.83 -1.39 -22.20
C TYR A 51 -4.49 -0.70 -21.89
N ARG A 52 -3.40 -1.45 -21.79
CA ARG A 52 -2.08 -0.93 -21.40
C ARG A 52 -1.47 0.00 -22.45
N SER A 53 -1.80 -0.19 -23.73
CA SER A 53 -1.26 0.63 -24.82
C SER A 53 -1.55 2.12 -24.66
N ARG A 54 -2.64 2.48 -23.96
CA ARG A 54 -3.03 3.88 -23.70
C ARG A 54 -2.53 4.42 -22.36
N HIS A 55 -1.78 3.61 -21.60
CA HIS A 55 -1.34 3.96 -20.24
C HIS A 55 -0.46 5.23 -20.22
N GLY A 56 0.49 5.36 -21.14
CA GLY A 56 1.36 6.54 -21.25
C GLY A 56 0.57 7.84 -21.47
N GLN A 57 -0.33 7.84 -22.45
CA GLN A 57 -1.19 8.98 -22.76
C GLN A 57 -2.10 9.35 -21.58
N TYR A 58 -2.61 8.35 -20.85
CA TYR A 58 -3.43 8.58 -19.67
C TYR A 58 -2.66 9.32 -18.58
N ILE A 59 -1.41 8.94 -18.31
CA ILE A 59 -0.60 9.60 -17.27
C ILE A 59 -0.20 11.02 -17.67
N GLU A 60 0.17 11.21 -18.93
CA GLU A 60 0.47 12.53 -19.48
C GLU A 60 -0.75 13.46 -19.37
N SER A 61 -1.96 12.95 -19.64
CA SER A 61 -3.21 13.71 -19.46
C SER A 61 -3.48 14.15 -18.02
N LEU A 62 -2.93 13.41 -17.04
CA LEU A 62 -3.03 13.73 -15.61
C LEU A 62 -1.91 14.67 -15.14
N GLY A 63 -0.96 15.05 -16.01
CA GLY A 63 0.20 15.85 -15.64
C GLY A 63 1.24 15.08 -14.82
N GLY A 64 1.32 13.76 -15.04
CA GLY A 64 2.30 12.89 -14.40
C GLY A 64 3.56 12.72 -15.25
N ILE A 65 4.71 12.62 -14.58
CA ILE A 65 5.99 12.20 -15.15
C ILE A 65 6.26 10.77 -14.71
N SER A 66 6.69 9.93 -15.65
CA SER A 66 7.17 8.59 -15.36
C SER A 66 8.67 8.65 -15.15
N MET A 67 9.16 8.16 -14.01
CA MET A 67 10.59 8.05 -13.79
C MET A 67 11.20 7.01 -14.76
N PRO A 68 12.40 7.24 -15.31
CA PRO A 68 13.11 6.25 -16.11
C PRO A 68 13.36 4.99 -15.28
N ASN A 69 13.12 3.81 -15.86
CA ASN A 69 13.36 2.50 -15.21
C ASN A 69 12.62 2.24 -13.89
N SER A 70 11.64 3.09 -13.51
CA SER A 70 10.87 2.92 -12.29
C SER A 70 9.37 2.86 -12.59
N SER A 71 8.67 2.04 -11.80
CA SER A 71 7.20 2.00 -11.82
C SER A 71 6.57 3.16 -11.04
N LEU A 72 7.39 4.00 -10.40
CA LEU A 72 6.94 5.17 -9.67
C LEU A 72 6.60 6.30 -10.64
N LYS A 73 5.41 6.87 -10.47
CA LYS A 73 4.96 8.04 -11.22
C LYS A 73 4.72 9.20 -10.28
N ILE A 74 5.15 10.38 -10.70
CA ILE A 74 5.13 11.58 -9.87
C ILE A 74 4.27 12.60 -10.60
N PHE A 75 3.34 13.20 -9.89
CA PHE A 75 2.32 14.06 -10.48
C PHE A 75 2.45 15.50 -9.96
N GLY A 76 2.24 16.49 -10.83
CA GLY A 76 2.05 17.90 -10.45
C GLY A 76 3.02 18.43 -9.39
N VAL A 77 2.48 18.97 -8.29
CA VAL A 77 3.24 19.60 -7.19
C VAL A 77 4.22 18.61 -6.54
N ALA A 78 3.94 17.30 -6.56
CA ALA A 78 4.87 16.31 -6.03
C ALA A 78 6.24 16.35 -6.72
N ILE A 79 6.33 16.78 -7.99
CA ILE A 79 7.60 16.89 -8.73
C ILE A 79 8.57 17.88 -8.03
N SER A 80 8.03 18.87 -7.31
CA SER A 80 8.83 19.87 -6.60
C SER A 80 9.45 19.37 -5.29
N LEU A 81 9.07 18.18 -4.82
CA LEU A 81 9.63 17.61 -3.60
C LEU A 81 11.14 17.34 -3.77
N PRO A 82 11.97 17.60 -2.75
CA PRO A 82 13.43 17.48 -2.87
C PRO A 82 13.86 16.10 -3.35
N GLU A 83 13.25 15.04 -2.80
CA GLU A 83 13.50 13.64 -3.13
C GLU A 83 13.35 13.37 -4.65
N TYR A 84 12.30 13.90 -5.25
CA TYR A 84 11.99 13.68 -6.66
C TYR A 84 12.76 14.61 -7.59
N LYS A 85 13.01 15.83 -7.13
CA LYS A 85 13.82 16.80 -7.85
C LYS A 85 15.28 16.33 -7.96
N GLU A 86 15.84 15.75 -6.91
CA GLU A 86 17.20 15.19 -6.94
C GLU A 86 17.30 14.02 -7.92
N LEU A 87 16.32 13.11 -7.91
CA LEU A 87 16.28 11.98 -8.84
C LEU A 87 16.15 12.44 -10.31
N LEU A 88 15.35 13.48 -10.58
CA LEU A 88 15.22 14.01 -11.93
C LEU A 88 16.52 14.71 -12.40
N ASN A 89 17.14 15.52 -11.53
CA ASN A 89 18.39 16.22 -11.86
C ASN A 89 19.62 15.29 -11.92
N SER A 90 19.65 14.20 -11.15
CA SER A 90 20.71 13.20 -11.27
C SER A 90 20.65 12.49 -12.61
N ASP A 91 19.44 12.32 -13.13
CA ASP A 91 19.16 11.62 -14.38
C ASP A 91 19.28 12.53 -15.61
N ASP A 92 19.28 13.87 -15.44
CA ASP A 92 19.64 14.84 -16.50
C ASP A 92 21.11 14.69 -16.99
N LYS A 93 21.96 13.94 -16.25
CA LYS A 93 23.28 13.51 -16.76
C LYS A 93 23.21 12.32 -17.71
N THR A 94 22.03 11.76 -17.94
CA THR A 94 21.76 10.74 -18.95
C THR A 94 20.83 11.31 -20.03
N GLU A 95 21.32 12.29 -20.80
CA GLU A 95 20.78 12.58 -22.12
C GLU A 95 20.81 11.31 -22.98
N ILE A 96 19.72 10.54 -23.10
CA ILE A 96 19.61 9.54 -24.17
C ILE A 96 18.16 9.43 -24.69
N SER A 97 17.98 10.08 -25.85
CA SER A 97 17.23 9.57 -27.00
C SER A 97 15.70 9.49 -26.89
N SER A 98 15.08 10.43 -27.58
CA SER A 98 13.99 10.24 -28.56
C SER A 98 14.05 8.94 -29.39
N LYS A 99 13.93 7.77 -28.75
CA LYS A 99 13.59 6.52 -29.43
C LYS A 99 12.21 6.08 -28.98
N ILE A 100 11.26 6.44 -29.81
CA ILE A 100 10.06 5.66 -30.11
C ILE A 100 10.42 4.16 -30.02
N VAL A 101 10.07 3.51 -28.91
CA VAL A 101 10.19 2.05 -28.81
C VAL A 101 9.02 1.47 -29.61
N SER A 102 9.31 1.19 -30.88
CA SER A 102 8.39 0.70 -31.91
C SER A 102 8.03 -0.79 -31.77
N LYS A 103 7.99 -1.35 -30.56
CA LYS A 103 7.47 -2.70 -30.36
C LYS A 103 7.02 -2.88 -28.90
N PRO A 104 5.75 -3.22 -28.63
CA PRO A 104 5.37 -3.63 -27.29
C PRO A 104 6.19 -4.89 -26.94
N PRO A 105 6.91 -4.91 -25.81
CA PRO A 105 7.57 -6.12 -25.37
C PRO A 105 6.51 -7.22 -25.22
N GLU A 106 6.86 -8.40 -25.74
CA GLU A 106 6.05 -9.59 -25.66
C GLU A 106 5.63 -9.84 -24.20
N VAL A 107 4.39 -10.31 -24.02
CA VAL A 107 3.57 -10.20 -22.79
C VAL A 107 4.07 -11.12 -21.65
N THR A 108 5.33 -11.53 -21.64
CA THR A 108 5.92 -12.40 -20.61
C THR A 108 6.30 -11.67 -19.32
N VAL A 109 6.34 -10.33 -19.32
CA VAL A 109 6.76 -9.53 -18.15
C VAL A 109 5.62 -9.29 -17.14
N CYS A 110 4.34 -9.58 -17.45
CA CYS A 110 3.27 -9.50 -16.44
C CYS A 110 3.51 -10.51 -15.30
N ASP A 111 3.89 -11.75 -15.61
CA ASP A 111 3.95 -12.86 -14.63
C ASP A 111 5.03 -12.67 -13.54
N ALA A 112 6.23 -12.23 -13.91
CA ALA A 112 7.30 -12.03 -12.92
C ALA A 112 6.97 -10.92 -11.91
N TYR A 113 6.23 -9.88 -12.35
CA TYR A 113 5.79 -8.79 -11.48
C TYR A 113 4.70 -9.24 -10.48
N TYR A 114 3.87 -10.22 -10.86
CA TYR A 114 2.83 -10.79 -9.99
C TYR A 114 3.42 -11.53 -8.79
N GLU A 115 4.47 -12.34 -9.00
CA GLU A 115 5.02 -13.15 -7.91
C GLU A 115 5.68 -12.31 -6.81
N GLU A 116 6.42 -11.27 -7.17
CA GLU A 116 7.20 -10.51 -6.17
C GLU A 116 6.32 -9.60 -5.30
N ILE A 117 5.26 -9.03 -5.89
CA ILE A 117 4.35 -8.16 -5.16
C ILE A 117 3.38 -8.97 -4.31
N ASN A 118 2.84 -10.07 -4.83
CA ASN A 118 2.00 -10.96 -4.04
C ASN A 118 2.79 -11.58 -2.89
N LYS A 119 4.06 -12.02 -3.11
CA LYS A 119 4.91 -12.51 -2.01
C LYS A 119 5.11 -11.45 -0.91
N LYS A 120 5.39 -10.19 -1.28
CA LYS A 120 5.54 -9.10 -0.29
C LYS A 120 4.24 -8.78 0.46
N GLU A 121 3.10 -8.77 -0.22
CA GLU A 121 1.80 -8.55 0.41
C GLU A 121 1.40 -9.74 1.32
N GLU A 122 1.61 -10.98 0.86
CA GLU A 122 1.39 -12.20 1.63
C GLU A 122 2.29 -12.30 2.86
N ASP A 123 3.58 -11.98 2.73
CA ASP A 123 4.52 -11.96 3.85
C ASP A 123 4.08 -10.94 4.90
N ARG A 124 3.62 -9.76 4.46
CA ARG A 124 3.12 -8.71 5.35
C ARG A 124 1.83 -9.13 6.05
N ILE A 125 0.89 -9.75 5.35
CA ILE A 125 -0.34 -10.30 5.93
C ILE A 125 0.01 -11.34 7.00
N LYS A 126 0.92 -12.27 6.68
CA LYS A 126 1.38 -13.32 7.60
C LYS A 126 2.06 -12.78 8.85
N THR A 127 2.79 -11.67 8.75
CA THR A 127 3.34 -10.99 9.94
C THR A 127 2.25 -10.44 10.85
N LEU A 128 1.27 -9.73 10.28
CA LEU A 128 0.15 -9.15 11.03
C LEU A 128 -0.74 -10.22 11.68
N GLU A 129 -0.96 -11.34 10.99
CA GLU A 129 -1.72 -12.47 11.53
C GLU A 129 -1.04 -13.09 12.75
N ARG A 130 0.29 -13.29 12.69
CA ARG A 130 1.05 -13.77 13.86
C ARG A 130 0.97 -12.81 15.04
N GLU A 131 1.11 -11.51 14.80
CA GLU A 131 1.00 -10.50 15.85
C GLU A 131 -0.37 -10.53 16.51
N LYS A 132 -1.44 -10.55 15.72
CA LYS A 132 -2.81 -10.69 16.22
C LYS A 132 -3.03 -12.00 16.97
N GLU A 133 -2.44 -13.11 16.53
CA GLU A 133 -2.58 -14.39 17.23
C GLU A 133 -1.84 -14.39 18.57
N ILE A 134 -0.68 -13.74 18.65
CA ILE A 134 0.05 -13.52 19.91
C ILE A 134 -0.78 -12.67 20.86
N GLU A 135 -1.37 -11.57 20.39
CA GLU A 135 -2.27 -10.74 21.19
C GLU A 135 -3.48 -11.54 21.68
N PHE A 136 -4.11 -12.32 20.80
CA PHE A 136 -5.25 -13.15 21.16
C PHE A 136 -4.87 -14.20 22.21
N LYS A 137 -3.72 -14.85 22.09
CA LYS A 137 -3.20 -15.80 23.08
C LYS A 137 -2.91 -15.13 24.42
N LYS A 138 -2.33 -13.93 24.43
CA LYS A 138 -2.10 -13.14 25.65
C LYS A 138 -3.43 -12.79 26.33
N LYS A 139 -4.41 -12.31 25.56
CA LYS A 139 -5.74 -11.96 26.06
C LYS A 139 -6.49 -13.18 26.60
N LYS A 140 -6.40 -14.31 25.90
CA LYS A 140 -6.98 -15.60 26.33
C LYS A 140 -6.37 -16.07 27.65
N ARG A 141 -5.03 -16.07 27.77
CA ARG A 141 -4.33 -16.44 29.02
C ARG A 141 -4.66 -15.50 30.18
N PHE A 142 -4.86 -14.22 29.90
CA PHE A 142 -5.27 -13.24 30.90
C PHE A 142 -6.67 -13.56 31.43
N LEU A 143 -7.63 -13.78 30.53
CA LEU A 143 -9.00 -14.20 30.87
C LEU A 143 -9.03 -15.54 31.62
N GLU A 144 -8.26 -16.53 31.18
CA GLU A 144 -8.16 -17.83 31.87
C GLU A 144 -7.63 -17.71 33.30
N LYS A 145 -6.73 -16.75 33.56
CA LYS A 145 -6.24 -16.46 34.91
C LYS A 145 -7.29 -15.74 35.77
N GLU A 146 -8.05 -14.81 35.20
CA GLU A 146 -9.15 -14.14 35.89
C GLU A 146 -10.33 -15.07 36.18
N ILE A 147 -10.61 -16.00 35.27
CA ILE A 147 -11.68 -17.01 35.39
C ILE A 147 -11.23 -18.20 36.25
N SER A 148 -9.94 -18.29 36.61
CA SER A 148 -9.41 -19.39 37.41
C SER A 148 -10.24 -19.59 38.65
N VAL A 149 -10.98 -20.70 38.65
CA VAL A 149 -11.93 -21.09 39.69
C VAL A 149 -11.20 -21.21 41.03
N GLU A 150 -9.91 -21.57 41.03
CA GLU A 150 -9.04 -21.55 42.21
C GLU A 150 -8.97 -20.16 42.88
N TYR A 151 -8.86 -19.08 42.11
CA TYR A 151 -8.77 -17.73 42.65
C TYR A 151 -10.11 -17.27 43.23
N LEU A 152 -11.20 -17.55 42.52
CA LEU A 152 -12.55 -17.24 42.99
C LEU A 152 -12.93 -18.07 44.23
N LEU A 153 -12.57 -19.35 44.27
CA LEU A 153 -12.78 -20.22 45.44
C LEU A 153 -11.96 -19.76 46.64
N LYS A 154 -10.69 -19.37 46.43
CA LYS A 154 -9.87 -18.78 47.49
C LYS A 154 -10.49 -17.49 48.05
N LEU A 155 -10.98 -16.62 47.17
CA LEU A 155 -11.64 -15.38 47.56
C LEU A 155 -12.95 -15.64 48.35
N ILE A 156 -13.70 -16.67 47.96
CA ILE A 156 -14.91 -17.11 48.67
C ILE A 156 -14.57 -17.68 50.05
N ASP A 157 -13.53 -18.50 50.16
CA ASP A 157 -13.09 -19.09 51.44
C ASP A 157 -12.55 -18.04 52.41
N ASP A 158 -11.78 -17.06 51.91
CA ASP A 158 -11.30 -15.93 52.72
C ASP A 158 -12.48 -15.09 53.25
N LYS A 159 -13.52 -14.88 52.44
CA LYS A 159 -14.74 -14.16 52.86
C LYS A 159 -15.60 -14.96 53.85
N LYS A 160 -15.68 -16.28 53.72
CA LYS A 160 -16.36 -17.14 54.71
C LYS A 160 -15.69 -17.06 56.08
N LYS A 161 -14.36 -17.07 56.14
CA LYS A 161 -13.61 -16.92 57.39
C LYS A 161 -13.82 -15.56 58.04
N GLU A 162 -13.89 -14.48 57.26
CA GLU A 162 -14.24 -13.15 57.80
C GLU A 162 -15.64 -13.16 58.41
N ILE A 163 -16.65 -13.77 57.76
CA ILE A 163 -18.02 -13.84 58.29
C ILE A 163 -18.09 -14.71 59.56
N GLU A 164 -17.32 -15.80 59.64
CA GLU A 164 -17.23 -16.65 60.84
C GLU A 164 -16.53 -15.96 62.02
N GLN A 165 -15.66 -14.97 61.78
CA GLN A 165 -15.03 -14.18 62.84
C GLN A 165 -15.93 -13.08 63.40
N PHE A 166 -17.03 -12.75 62.72
CA PHE A 166 -17.99 -11.72 63.12
C PHE A 166 -19.30 -12.27 63.72
N ASN A 167 -19.47 -13.60 63.80
CA ASN A 167 -20.53 -14.28 64.55
C ASN A 167 -19.97 -14.89 65.84
#